data_AF-A0A1F8B9J7-F1
#
_entry.id   AF-A0A1F8B9J7-F1
#
_cell.length_a   1.000
_cell.length_b   1.000
_cell.length_c   1.000
_cell.angle_alpha   90.00
_cell.angle_beta   90.00
_cell.angle_gamma   90.00
#
_symmetry.space_group_name_H-M   'P 1'
#
loop_
_entity.id
_entity.type
_entity.pdbx_description
1 polymer ?
#
loop_
_entity_poly.entity_id
_entity_poly.type
_entity_poly.pdbx_seq_one_letter_code
_entity_poly.pdbx_strand_id
1 'polypeptide(L)' 'MQEAEELNLYKWSSFSSYSGSYPHLFINTDFILKMFGGKKNRLIKFISDQVGYQRRLDQIKHLTFE' A
#
# COMPACT_ATOMS: atom_id res chain seq x y z
N MET A 1 -1.03 6.81 12.69
CA MET A 1 -1.09 5.64 11.79
C MET A 1 -1.54 6.18 10.44
N GLN A 2 -0.84 5.88 9.34
CA GLN A 2 -1.19 6.48 8.05
C GLN A 2 -2.37 5.76 7.40
N GLU A 3 -3.31 6.54 6.88
CA GLU A 3 -4.48 6.03 6.16
C GLU A 3 -4.14 5.67 4.70
N ALA A 4 -4.93 4.78 4.11
CA ALA A 4 -4.73 4.38 2.70
C ALA A 4 -4.79 5.58 1.75
N GLU A 5 -5.58 6.60 2.08
CA GLU A 5 -5.68 7.86 1.33
C GLU A 5 -4.43 8.73 1.50
N GLU A 6 -3.84 8.74 2.70
CA GLU A 6 -2.60 9.48 2.99
C GLU A 6 -1.39 8.87 2.28
N LEU A 7 -1.38 7.54 2.06
CA LEU A 7 -0.32 6.84 1.33
C LEU A 7 -0.16 7.31 -0.13
N ASN A 8 -1.23 7.82 -0.75
CA ASN A 8 -1.15 8.39 -2.10
C ASN A 8 -0.44 9.75 -2.12
N LEU A 9 -0.53 10.50 -1.02
CA LEU A 9 0.09 11.83 -0.89
C LEU A 9 1.46 11.77 -0.21
N TYR A 10 1.78 10.63 0.41
CA TYR A 10 3.01 10.46 1.14
C TYR A 10 4.22 10.37 0.20
N LYS A 11 5.05 11.42 0.20
CA LYS A 11 6.21 11.57 -0.71
C LYS A 11 7.22 10.41 -0.64
N TRP A 12 7.30 9.71 0.49
CA TRP A 12 8.27 8.64 0.71
C TRP A 12 7.66 7.25 0.48
N SER A 13 6.39 7.18 0.09
CA SER A 13 5.73 5.95 -0.32
C SER A 13 5.79 5.81 -1.84
N SER A 14 6.16 4.63 -2.32
CA SER A 14 6.01 4.27 -3.73
C SER A 14 4.56 3.95 -4.11
N PHE A 15 3.60 3.98 -3.18
CA PHE A 15 2.21 3.61 -3.44
C PHE A 15 1.59 4.44 -4.57
N SER A 16 1.85 5.75 -4.58
CA SER A 16 1.37 6.68 -5.61
C SER A 16 1.86 6.33 -7.02
N SER A 17 3.07 5.74 -7.11
CA SER A 17 3.67 5.24 -8.34
C SER A 17 2.86 4.10 -8.95
N TYR A 18 2.31 3.22 -8.11
CA TYR A 18 1.57 2.04 -8.53
C TYR A 18 0.05 2.26 -8.56
N SER A 19 -0.47 3.22 -7.79
CA SER A 19 -1.90 3.60 -7.80
C SER A 19 -2.26 4.44 -9.04
N GLY A 20 -1.28 4.90 -9.82
CA GLY A 20 -1.45 5.64 -11.07
C GLY A 20 -1.68 7.14 -10.87
N SER A 21 -1.49 7.64 -9.65
CA SER A 21 -1.61 9.07 -9.34
C SER A 21 -0.36 9.85 -9.74
N TYR A 22 0.80 9.21 -9.84
CA TYR A 22 2.06 9.84 -10.27
C TYR A 22 2.90 8.89 -11.13
N PRO A 23 2.90 9.05 -12.47
CA PRO A 23 3.80 8.25 -13.32
C PRO A 23 5.25 8.71 -13.11
N HIS A 24 6.13 7.78 -12.71
CA HIS A 24 7.56 8.06 -12.61
C HIS A 24 8.25 7.82 -13.96
N LEU A 25 8.97 8.82 -14.46
CA LEU A 25 9.67 8.74 -15.76
C LEU A 25 10.80 7.70 -15.78
N PHE A 26 11.37 7.38 -14.62
CA PHE A 26 12.48 6.43 -14.52
C PHE A 26 12.04 4.98 -14.21
N ILE A 27 10.81 4.79 -13.69
CA ILE A 27 10.33 3.48 -13.24
C ILE A 27 9.25 2.97 -14.18
N ASN A 28 9.46 1.81 -14.77
CA ASN A 28 8.43 1.11 -15.54
C ASN A 28 7.53 0.29 -14.61
N THR A 29 6.52 0.93 -14.04
CA THR A 29 5.59 0.29 -13.09
C THR A 29 4.74 -0.80 -13.75
N ASP A 30 4.41 -0.67 -15.04
CA ASP A 30 3.68 -1.69 -15.80
C ASP A 30 4.47 -2.99 -15.94
N PHE A 31 5.78 -2.90 -16.22
CA PHE A 31 6.66 -4.06 -16.26
C PHE A 31 6.70 -4.77 -14.90
N ILE A 32 6.88 -4.01 -13.82
CA ILE A 32 6.92 -4.58 -12.47
C ILE A 32 5.59 -5.24 -12.13
N LEU A 33 4.46 -4.57 -12.40
CA LEU A 33 3.13 -5.10 -12.15
C LEU A 33 2.88 -6.41 -12.93
N LYS A 34 3.38 -6.53 -14.16
CA LYS A 34 3.28 -7.78 -14.95
C LYS A 34 3.93 -8.97 -14.25
N MET A 35 5.07 -8.78 -13.56
CA MET A 35 5.72 -9.84 -12.79
C MET A 35 4.83 -10.39 -11.66
N PHE A 36 3.89 -9.59 -11.17
CA PHE A 36 2.92 -9.96 -10.13
C PHE A 36 1.51 -10.22 -10.69
N GLY A 37 1.42 -10.59 -11.97
CA GLY A 37 0.16 -10.97 -12.63
C GLY A 37 -0.63 -9.79 -13.21
N GLY A 38 -0.04 -8.59 -13.30
CA GLY A 38 -0.59 -7.41 -13.99
C GLY A 38 -1.80 -6.76 -13.29
N LYS A 39 -2.21 -7.27 -12.13
CA LYS A 39 -3.44 -6.83 -11.46
C LYS A 39 -3.15 -5.70 -10.46
N LYS A 40 -3.02 -4.47 -10.97
CA LYS A 40 -2.88 -3.24 -10.15
C LYS A 40 -3.86 -3.18 -8.96
N ASN A 41 -5.14 -3.47 -9.20
CA ASN A 41 -6.17 -3.47 -8.15
C ASN A 41 -5.89 -4.47 -7.01
N ARG A 42 -5.20 -5.57 -7.31
CA ARG A 42 -4.81 -6.55 -6.28
C ARG A 42 -3.74 -5.98 -5.36
N LEU A 43 -2.76 -5.26 -5.90
CA LEU A 43 -1.74 -4.58 -5.11
C LEU A 43 -2.36 -3.50 -4.22
N ILE A 44 -3.24 -2.68 -4.79
CA ILE A 44 -3.97 -1.64 -4.04
C ILE A 44 -4.74 -2.28 -2.89
N LYS A 45 -5.52 -3.32 -3.17
CA LYS A 45 -6.27 -4.06 -2.14
C LYS A 45 -5.36 -4.64 -1.07
N PHE A 46 -4.26 -5.28 -1.45
CA PHE A 46 -3.29 -5.85 -0.50
C PHE A 46 -2.77 -4.78 0.47
N ILE A 47 -2.38 -3.61 -0.04
CA ILE A 47 -1.87 -2.51 0.78
C ILE A 47 -2.96 -1.96 1.71
N SER A 48 -4.18 -1.76 1.20
CA SER A 48 -5.32 -1.33 2.03
C SER A 48 -5.65 -2.35 3.13
N ASP A 49 -5.57 -3.64 2.84
CA ASP A 49 -5.80 -4.71 3.81
C ASP A 49 -4.72 -4.67 4.92
N GLN A 50 -3.47 -4.32 4.60
CA GLN A 50 -2.41 -4.14 5.60
C GLN A 50 -2.68 -2.96 6.56
N VAL A 51 -3.23 -1.85 6.06
CA VAL A 51 -3.66 -0.73 6.92
C VAL A 51 -4.75 -1.18 7.90
N GLY A 52 -5.72 -1.94 7.40
CA GLY A 52 -6.77 -2.53 8.23
C GLY A 52 -6.23 -3.54 9.26
N TYR A 53 -5.27 -4.36 8.85
CA TYR A 53 -4.59 -5.31 9.73
C TYR A 53 -3.83 -4.58 10.86
N GLN A 54 -3.07 -3.53 10.53
CA GLN A 54 -2.32 -2.76 11.51
C GLN A 54 -3.24 -2.17 12.60
N ARG A 55 -4.42 -1.66 12.23
CA ARG A 55 -5.40 -1.17 13.21
C ARG A 55 -5.91 -2.25 14.15
N ARG A 56 -6.22 -3.43 13.61
CA ARG A 56 -6.66 -4.58 14.43
C ARG A 56 -5.55 -5.04 15.37
N LEU A 57 -4.31 -5.09 14.85
CA LEU A 57 -3.15 -5.41 15.68
C LEU A 57 -2.94 -4.37 16.78
N ASP A 58 -3.15 -3.08 16.50
CA ASP A 58 -3.05 -2.00 17.49
C ASP A 58 -4.07 -2.14 18.63
N GLN A 59 -5.27 -2.64 18.33
CA GLN A 59 -6.32 -2.94 19.33
C GLN A 59 -5.97 -4.16 20.19
N ILE A 60 -5.37 -5.19 19.58
CA ILE A 60 -5.09 -6.47 20.24
C ILE A 60 -3.75 -6.45 20.98
N LYS A 61 -2.74 -5.68 20.51
CA LYS A 61 -1.39 -5.68 21.10
C LYS A 61 -1.41 -5.33 22.59
N HIS A 62 -2.36 -4.52 23.03
CA HIS A 62 -2.52 -4.13 24.43
C HIS A 62 -3.25 -5.17 25.28
N LEU A 63 -3.98 -6.11 24.65
CA LEU A 63 -4.70 -7.20 25.30
C LEU A 63 -3.82 -8.44 25.52
N THR A 64 -2.66 -8.52 24.85
CA THR A 64 -1.71 -9.64 24.92
C THR A 64 -0.51 -9.39 25.84
N PHE A 65 -0.59 -8.45 26.78
CA PHE A 65 0.43 -8.27 27.82
C PHE A 65 0.04 -9.03 29.09
N GLU A 66 0.54 -10.27 29.20
CA GLU A 66 1.09 -10.78 30.46
C GLU A 66 2.56 -10.36 30.56
#